data_AF-A0A7S2S357-F1
#
_entry.id   AF-A0A7S2S357-F1
#
_cell.length_a   1.000
_cell.length_b   1.000
_cell.length_c   1.000
_cell.angle_alpha   90.00
_cell.angle_beta   90.00
_cell.angle_gamma   90.00
#
_symmetry.space_group_name_H-M   'P 1'
#
loop_
_entity.id
_entity.type
_entity.pdbx_description
1 polymer ?
#
loop_
_entity_poly.entity_id
_entity_poly.type
_entity_poly.pdbx_seq_one_letter_code
_entity_poly.pdbx_strand_id
1 'polypeptide(L)'
;MSSSQTCGRLSVCLLAALLAAGCDAFRTASTLRAVRRWKTPAVSMAITGIHAREILDSRGNPTVEVDMSTDKGVFTASVPSGASTGAYEACELRDGGSRYMGKGVLQAVNNVNDVIAPLLIGMDPSDQESIDQVMLDKDGSENKVNLGANAILGVSLAAAKAGAAAKGVPL
;
A
#
# COMPACT_ATOMS: atom_id res chain seq x y z
N MET A 1 68.55 37.42 35.30
CA MET A 1 67.53 38.04 36.18
C MET A 1 66.63 36.90 36.63
N SER A 2 66.98 36.23 37.73
CA SER A 2 66.36 36.40 39.07
C SER A 2 64.93 35.84 39.05
N SER A 3 64.54 34.84 39.83
CA SER A 3 64.93 34.50 41.20
C SER A 3 64.41 33.08 41.54
N SER A 4 65.13 32.37 42.41
CA SER A 4 64.64 31.61 43.60
C SER A 4 63.41 30.69 43.53
N GLN A 5 63.26 29.60 44.26
CA GLN A 5 64.02 28.73 45.17
C GLN A 5 62.97 27.71 45.66
N THR A 6 63.38 26.44 45.83
CA THR A 6 62.88 25.43 46.82
C THR A 6 61.36 25.10 46.79
N CYS A 7 60.79 24.05 47.38
CA CYS A 7 61.19 23.09 48.39
C CYS A 7 60.16 21.93 48.40
N GLY A 8 60.61 20.73 48.79
CA GLY A 8 59.85 19.80 49.66
C GLY A 8 58.72 18.99 49.03
N ARG A 9 58.86 17.67 48.90
CA ARG A 9 58.82 16.62 49.95
C ARG A 9 57.39 16.18 50.31
N LEU A 10 57.19 14.89 50.05
CA LEU A 10 56.59 13.85 50.89
C LEU A 10 55.13 14.00 51.36
N SER A 11 54.56 12.80 51.51
CA SER A 11 53.49 12.42 52.44
C SER A 11 52.10 12.53 51.85
N VAL A 12 51.18 11.58 51.94
CA VAL A 12 51.09 10.23 52.53
C VAL A 12 49.66 9.76 52.16
N CYS A 13 49.35 8.48 52.39
CA CYS A 13 48.00 7.90 52.48
C CYS A 13 47.27 7.61 51.14
N LEU A 14 46.53 6.52 50.96
CA LEU A 14 46.30 5.26 51.70
C LEU A 14 45.25 4.51 50.86
N LEU A 15 45.24 3.17 50.91
CA LEU A 15 44.10 2.27 50.53
C LEU A 15 43.78 2.18 49.01
N ALA A 16 43.55 1.02 48.38
CA ALA A 16 43.34 -0.33 48.87
C ALA A 16 43.65 -1.37 47.77
N ALA A 17 44.51 -2.32 48.12
CA ALA A 17 44.56 -3.70 47.66
C ALA A 17 43.25 -4.45 48.11
N LEU A 18 42.78 -5.61 47.64
CA LEU A 18 43.36 -6.73 46.89
C LEU A 18 42.20 -7.64 46.40
N LEU A 19 42.33 -8.17 45.18
CA LEU A 19 42.02 -9.52 44.66
C LEU A 19 41.23 -10.56 45.51
N ALA A 20 40.33 -11.30 44.83
CA ALA A 20 40.28 -12.77 44.91
C ALA A 20 39.53 -13.39 43.71
N ALA A 21 40.12 -14.44 43.16
CA ALA A 21 39.68 -15.20 41.99
C ALA A 21 39.00 -16.53 42.40
N GLY A 22 38.15 -17.07 41.52
CA GLY A 22 38.18 -18.50 41.19
C GLY A 22 37.03 -19.41 41.66
N CYS A 23 36.47 -20.11 40.66
CA CYS A 23 35.99 -21.51 40.63
C CYS A 23 34.50 -21.89 40.75
N ASP A 24 34.10 -22.66 39.74
CA ASP A 24 33.17 -23.79 39.69
C ASP A 24 31.64 -23.61 39.59
N ALA A 25 31.21 -23.77 38.33
CA ALA A 25 30.44 -24.91 37.83
C ALA A 25 28.97 -25.09 38.25
N PHE A 26 28.19 -25.37 37.21
CA PHE A 26 26.97 -26.18 37.23
C PHE A 26 25.72 -25.54 37.85
N ARG A 27 24.93 -24.88 36.99
CA ARG A 27 23.46 -24.94 37.04
C ARG A 27 22.88 -24.72 35.63
N THR A 28 22.67 -25.87 34.97
CA THR A 28 21.59 -26.19 34.05
C THR A 28 21.29 -25.23 32.90
N ALA A 29 21.81 -25.61 31.73
CA ALA A 29 21.37 -25.16 30.42
C ALA A 29 19.88 -25.49 30.18
N SER A 30 19.02 -24.49 30.24
CA SER A 30 17.73 -24.52 29.53
C SER A 30 18.02 -24.13 28.08
N THR A 31 18.37 -25.13 27.27
CA THR A 31 18.41 -24.97 25.81
C THR A 31 16.97 -24.92 25.31
N LEU A 32 16.36 -23.74 25.42
CA LEU A 32 15.19 -23.41 24.61
C LEU A 32 15.65 -23.47 23.16
N ARG A 33 15.46 -24.65 22.52
CA ARG A 33 15.48 -24.80 21.08
C ARG A 33 14.54 -23.74 20.53
N ALA A 34 15.10 -22.69 19.96
CA ALA A 34 14.36 -21.79 19.10
C ALA A 34 13.76 -22.64 17.98
N VAL A 35 12.49 -22.99 18.13
CA VAL A 35 11.71 -23.59 17.07
C VAL A 35 11.74 -22.54 15.96
N ARG A 36 12.55 -22.80 14.93
CA ARG A 36 12.54 -21.99 13.71
C ARG A 36 11.11 -22.05 13.20
N ARG A 37 10.37 -20.99 13.44
CA ARG A 37 9.02 -20.82 12.92
C ARG A 37 9.19 -20.73 11.41
N TRP A 38 8.93 -21.81 10.70
CA TRP A 38 8.80 -21.76 9.25
C TRP A 38 7.64 -20.83 8.97
N LYS A 39 7.95 -19.61 8.53
CA LYS A 39 6.96 -18.71 7.96
C LYS A 39 6.51 -19.43 6.69
N THR A 40 5.30 -19.98 6.71
CA THR A 40 4.64 -20.43 5.49
C THR A 40 4.77 -19.28 4.48
N PRO A 41 5.23 -19.52 3.24
CA PRO A 41 5.15 -18.49 2.23
C PRO A 41 3.69 -18.03 2.18
N ALA A 42 3.46 -16.75 2.45
CA ALA A 42 2.15 -16.18 2.21
C ALA A 42 1.86 -16.47 0.73
N VAL A 43 0.75 -17.17 0.46
CA VAL A 43 0.25 -17.32 -0.89
C VAL A 43 -0.25 -15.92 -1.25
N SER A 44 0.66 -15.06 -1.70
CA SER A 44 0.34 -13.73 -2.19
C SER A 44 -0.49 -13.91 -3.44
N MET A 45 -1.75 -13.54 -3.35
CA MET A 45 -2.64 -13.53 -4.49
C MET A 45 -2.16 -12.41 -5.41
N ALA A 46 -1.85 -12.66 -6.67
CA ALA A 46 -1.38 -11.61 -7.57
C ALA A 46 -2.50 -11.20 -8.53
N ILE A 47 -2.58 -9.90 -8.82
CA ILE A 47 -3.43 -9.39 -9.90
C ILE A 47 -2.85 -9.89 -11.23
N THR A 48 -3.62 -10.66 -11.99
CA THR A 48 -3.22 -11.23 -13.28
C THR A 48 -3.73 -10.44 -14.47
N GLY A 49 -4.82 -9.69 -14.30
CA GLY A 49 -5.41 -8.87 -15.34
C GLY A 49 -6.40 -7.86 -14.79
N ILE A 50 -6.52 -6.72 -15.45
CA ILE A 50 -7.55 -5.72 -15.19
C ILE A 50 -8.12 -5.31 -16.55
N HIS A 51 -9.43 -5.30 -16.66
CA HIS A 51 -10.13 -4.88 -17.88
C HIS A 51 -11.35 -4.05 -17.52
N ALA A 52 -11.50 -2.90 -18.17
CA ALA A 52 -12.63 -2.01 -18.03
C ALA A 52 -13.49 -1.97 -19.30
N ARG A 53 -14.76 -1.69 -19.10
CA ARG A 53 -15.75 -1.50 -20.17
C ARG A 53 -16.80 -0.48 -19.77
N GLU A 54 -17.41 0.11 -20.79
CA GLU A 54 -18.53 1.02 -20.65
C GLU A 54 -19.83 0.21 -20.52
N ILE A 55 -20.60 0.50 -19.47
CA ILE A 55 -21.95 -0.05 -19.24
C ILE A 55 -22.94 1.10 -19.01
N LEU A 56 -24.23 0.79 -18.85
CA LEU A 56 -25.25 1.80 -18.54
C LEU A 56 -25.69 1.71 -17.08
N ASP A 57 -25.82 2.88 -16.44
CA ASP A 57 -26.39 3.02 -15.10
C ASP A 57 -27.93 2.90 -15.11
N SER A 58 -28.55 2.97 -13.93
CA SER A 58 -30.01 2.91 -13.77
C SER A 58 -30.78 4.06 -14.44
N ARG A 59 -30.10 5.13 -14.85
CA ARG A 59 -30.64 6.29 -15.56
C ARG A 59 -30.32 6.26 -17.06
N GLY A 60 -29.71 5.18 -17.55
CA GLY A 60 -29.30 5.03 -18.94
C GLY A 60 -28.07 5.86 -19.35
N ASN A 61 -27.30 6.40 -18.40
CA ASN A 61 -26.05 7.09 -18.72
C ASN A 61 -24.88 6.09 -18.70
N PRO A 62 -23.86 6.30 -19.54
CA PRO A 62 -22.64 5.50 -19.48
C PRO A 62 -21.95 5.58 -18.12
N THR A 63 -21.40 4.46 -17.66
CA THR A 63 -20.50 4.38 -16.50
C THR A 63 -19.46 3.27 -16.72
N VAL A 64 -18.43 3.27 -15.89
CA VAL A 64 -17.31 2.33 -15.96
C VAL A 64 -17.62 1.09 -15.11
N GLU A 65 -17.39 -0.08 -15.69
CA GLU A 65 -17.30 -1.35 -14.97
C GLU A 65 -15.91 -1.94 -15.16
N VAL A 66 -15.30 -2.38 -14.06
CA VAL A 66 -13.94 -2.94 -14.02
C VAL A 66 -14.01 -4.39 -13.56
N ASP A 67 -13.36 -5.26 -14.33
CA ASP A 67 -13.12 -6.66 -14.03
C ASP A 67 -11.65 -6.83 -13.61
N MET A 68 -11.41 -7.31 -12.39
CA MET A 68 -10.08 -7.67 -11.89
C MET A 68 -9.94 -9.19 -11.83
N SER A 69 -8.94 -9.72 -12.50
CA SER A 69 -8.63 -11.15 -12.56
C SER A 69 -7.51 -11.51 -11.60
N THR A 70 -7.69 -12.60 -10.86
CA THR A 70 -6.69 -13.23 -10.01
C THR A 70 -6.75 -14.74 -10.19
N ASP A 71 -5.89 -15.48 -9.50
CA ASP A 71 -5.92 -16.95 -9.42
C ASP A 71 -7.26 -17.53 -8.88
N LYS A 72 -8.01 -16.77 -8.08
CA LYS A 72 -9.31 -17.18 -7.50
C LYS A 72 -10.51 -16.86 -8.39
N GLY A 73 -10.34 -16.09 -9.46
CA GLY A 73 -11.41 -15.77 -10.39
C GLY A 73 -11.42 -14.30 -10.82
N VAL A 74 -12.58 -13.87 -11.31
CA VAL A 74 -12.81 -12.51 -11.80
C VAL A 74 -13.74 -11.77 -10.84
N PHE A 75 -13.33 -10.56 -10.44
CA PHE A 75 -14.04 -9.71 -9.50
C PHE A 75 -14.47 -8.43 -10.21
N THR A 76 -15.78 -8.22 -10.32
CA THR A 76 -16.35 -7.11 -11.07
C THR A 76 -16.83 -6.00 -10.14
N ALA A 77 -16.56 -4.74 -10.49
CA ALA A 77 -17.09 -3.57 -9.81
C ALA A 77 -17.60 -2.52 -10.80
N SER A 78 -18.87 -2.16 -10.66
CA SER A 78 -19.53 -1.09 -11.40
C SER A 78 -19.49 0.20 -10.57
N VAL A 79 -19.19 1.32 -11.21
CA VAL A 79 -19.09 2.62 -10.53
C VAL A 79 -20.42 3.37 -10.64
N PRO A 80 -20.98 3.88 -9.54
CA PRO A 80 -22.18 4.71 -9.60
C PRO A 80 -21.86 6.06 -10.23
N SER A 81 -22.80 6.61 -11.01
CA SER A 81 -22.69 7.96 -11.56
C SER A 81 -23.17 9.01 -10.55
N GLY A 82 -22.24 9.84 -10.07
CA GLY A 82 -22.57 10.99 -9.24
C GLY A 82 -23.06 12.17 -10.08
N ALA A 83 -23.85 13.06 -9.47
CA ALA A 83 -24.14 14.38 -10.02
C ALA A 83 -23.34 15.47 -9.29
N SER A 84 -22.16 15.13 -8.76
CA SER A 84 -21.34 16.04 -7.95
C SER A 84 -20.80 17.18 -8.81
N THR A 85 -21.11 18.42 -8.39
CA THR A 85 -20.70 19.66 -9.06
C THR A 85 -19.86 20.56 -8.16
N GLY A 86 -19.43 20.07 -6.99
CA GLY A 86 -18.58 20.80 -6.07
C GLY A 86 -17.17 20.93 -6.63
N ALA A 87 -16.61 22.14 -6.57
CA ALA A 87 -15.26 22.43 -7.09
C ALA A 87 -14.13 21.64 -6.39
N TYR A 88 -14.41 21.07 -5.22
CA TYR A 88 -13.48 20.26 -4.42
C TYR A 88 -13.82 18.76 -4.43
N GLU A 89 -14.82 18.35 -5.22
CA GLU A 89 -15.20 16.95 -5.33
C GLU A 89 -14.31 16.23 -6.35
N ALA A 90 -14.14 14.92 -6.15
CA ALA A 90 -13.43 14.09 -7.12
C ALA A 90 -14.20 14.10 -8.45
N CYS A 91 -13.52 14.47 -9.53
CA CYS A 91 -14.16 14.69 -10.82
C CYS A 91 -14.29 13.39 -11.61
N GLU A 92 -15.52 13.06 -11.98
CA GLU A 92 -15.78 12.00 -12.95
C GLU A 92 -15.30 12.43 -14.34
N LEU A 93 -14.50 11.57 -15.01
CA LEU A 93 -14.06 11.85 -16.37
C LEU A 93 -15.15 11.43 -17.37
N ARG A 94 -15.59 12.39 -18.17
CA ARG A 94 -16.59 12.24 -19.23
C ARG A 94 -15.99 12.61 -20.58
N ASP A 95 -16.38 11.90 -21.64
CA ASP A 95 -15.82 12.05 -22.99
C ASP A 95 -16.15 13.40 -23.63
N GLY A 96 -17.29 14.00 -23.26
CA GLY A 96 -17.88 15.09 -24.03
C GLY A 96 -18.35 14.63 -25.42
N GLY A 97 -18.57 15.59 -26.32
CA GLY A 97 -19.00 15.33 -27.69
C GLY A 97 -20.47 14.93 -27.85
N SER A 98 -20.79 14.26 -28.97
CA SER A 98 -22.18 13.97 -29.38
C SER A 98 -22.75 12.67 -28.80
N ARG A 99 -21.89 11.71 -28.44
CA ARG A 99 -22.29 10.38 -27.95
C ARG A 99 -22.83 10.49 -26.52
N TYR A 100 -23.99 9.87 -26.25
CA TYR A 100 -24.68 9.94 -24.96
C TYR A 100 -24.82 11.37 -24.40
N MET A 101 -25.07 12.36 -25.26
CA MET A 101 -25.16 13.78 -24.86
C MET A 101 -23.91 14.28 -24.11
N GLY A 102 -22.73 13.79 -24.50
CA GLY A 102 -21.45 14.13 -23.89
C GLY A 102 -21.09 13.34 -22.63
N LYS A 103 -21.94 12.38 -22.23
CA LYS A 103 -21.76 11.59 -21.01
C LYS A 103 -21.02 10.26 -21.22
N GLY A 104 -20.42 10.05 -22.38
CA GLY A 104 -19.56 8.88 -22.61
C GLY A 104 -18.43 8.77 -21.58
N VAL A 105 -17.89 7.58 -21.37
CA VAL A 105 -16.78 7.32 -20.42
C VAL A 105 -15.65 6.50 -21.05
N LEU A 106 -15.51 6.51 -22.37
CA LEU A 106 -14.44 5.77 -23.06
C LEU A 106 -13.04 6.24 -22.65
N GLN A 107 -12.84 7.53 -22.38
CA GLN A 107 -11.56 8.02 -21.88
C GLN A 107 -11.21 7.38 -20.53
N ALA A 108 -12.17 7.30 -19.62
CA ALA A 108 -11.97 6.63 -18.32
C ALA A 108 -11.71 5.13 -18.50
N VAL A 109 -12.43 4.45 -19.41
CA VAL A 109 -12.21 3.04 -19.74
C VAL A 109 -10.79 2.82 -20.29
N ASN A 110 -10.34 3.66 -21.21
CA ASN A 110 -8.99 3.57 -21.78
C ASN A 110 -7.92 3.85 -20.72
N ASN A 111 -8.14 4.82 -19.82
CA ASN A 111 -7.24 5.07 -18.70
C ASN A 111 -7.10 3.83 -17.80
N VAL A 112 -8.17 3.08 -17.56
CA VAL A 112 -8.06 1.82 -16.81
C VAL A 112 -7.23 0.80 -17.60
N ASN A 113 -7.57 0.56 -18.86
CA ASN A 113 -6.96 -0.51 -19.66
C ASN A 113 -5.50 -0.25 -20.03
N ASP A 114 -5.17 0.98 -20.42
CA ASP A 114 -3.87 1.32 -21.00
C ASP A 114 -2.90 1.94 -19.99
N VAL A 115 -3.41 2.51 -18.90
CA VAL A 115 -2.59 3.23 -17.91
C VAL A 115 -2.59 2.54 -16.56
N ILE A 116 -3.76 2.27 -15.96
CA ILE A 116 -3.84 1.72 -14.60
C ILE A 116 -3.51 0.23 -14.57
N ALA A 117 -4.08 -0.55 -15.50
CA ALA A 117 -3.89 -1.99 -15.55
C ALA A 117 -2.41 -2.40 -15.52
N PRO A 118 -1.52 -1.91 -16.42
CA PRO A 118 -0.11 -2.31 -16.42
C PRO A 118 0.66 -1.92 -15.17
N LEU A 119 0.20 -0.91 -14.40
CA LEU A 119 0.84 -0.50 -13.15
C LEU A 119 0.55 -1.45 -11.99
N LEU A 120 -0.62 -2.11 -12.01
CA LEU A 120 -1.10 -2.92 -10.89
C LEU A 120 -0.93 -4.43 -11.12
N ILE A 121 -0.61 -4.87 -12.34
CA ILE A 121 -0.32 -6.30 -12.59
C ILE A 121 0.81 -6.78 -11.68
N GLY A 122 0.58 -7.91 -11.02
CA GLY A 122 1.53 -8.53 -10.09
C GLY A 122 1.46 -8.02 -8.65
N MET A 123 0.69 -6.96 -8.37
CA MET A 123 0.44 -6.50 -6.99
C MET A 123 -0.51 -7.45 -6.24
N ASP A 124 -0.46 -7.40 -4.91
CA ASP A 124 -1.37 -8.14 -4.04
C ASP A 124 -2.68 -7.35 -3.86
N PRO A 125 -3.85 -7.86 -4.30
CA PRO A 125 -5.13 -7.16 -4.18
C PRO A 125 -5.59 -7.02 -2.72
N SER A 126 -4.94 -7.68 -1.76
CA SER A 126 -5.23 -7.53 -0.35
C SER A 126 -4.55 -6.32 0.31
N ASP A 127 -3.60 -5.69 -0.38
CA ASP A 127 -2.92 -4.44 -0.02
C ASP A 127 -3.62 -3.24 -0.68
N GLN A 128 -4.81 -2.94 -0.18
CA GLN A 128 -5.68 -1.88 -0.70
C GLN A 128 -5.00 -0.51 -0.69
N GLU A 129 -4.28 -0.18 0.40
CA GLU A 129 -3.63 1.12 0.56
C GLU A 129 -2.53 1.32 -0.48
N SER A 130 -1.71 0.30 -0.74
CA SER A 130 -0.68 0.37 -1.78
C SER A 130 -1.28 0.56 -3.17
N ILE A 131 -2.34 -0.18 -3.50
CA ILE A 131 -3.03 -0.07 -4.80
C ILE A 131 -3.62 1.32 -5.00
N ASP A 132 -4.35 1.82 -4.00
CA ASP A 132 -4.96 3.15 -4.07
C ASP A 132 -3.90 4.24 -4.18
N GLN A 133 -2.80 4.15 -3.41
CA GLN A 133 -1.72 5.12 -3.46
C GLN A 133 -1.02 5.14 -4.84
N VAL A 134 -0.74 3.99 -5.44
CA VAL A 134 -0.14 3.91 -6.79
C VAL A 134 -1.01 4.61 -7.82
N MET A 135 -2.34 4.45 -7.76
CA MET A 135 -3.27 5.13 -8.65
C MET A 135 -3.32 6.64 -8.41
N LEU A 136 -3.33 7.07 -7.15
CA LEU A 136 -3.32 8.50 -6.78
C LEU A 136 -2.03 9.18 -7.23
N ASP A 137 -0.88 8.55 -6.99
CA ASP A 137 0.44 9.06 -7.40
C ASP A 137 0.54 9.14 -8.92
N LYS A 138 -0.04 8.16 -9.64
CA LYS A 138 -0.08 8.17 -11.10
C LYS A 138 -0.96 9.29 -11.65
N ASP A 139 -2.10 9.55 -11.02
CA ASP A 139 -2.98 10.65 -11.42
C ASP A 139 -2.33 12.01 -11.15
N GLY A 140 -1.73 12.19 -9.97
CA GLY A 140 -0.97 13.39 -9.58
C GLY A 140 -1.80 14.66 -9.41
N SER A 141 -3.13 14.60 -9.52
CA SER A 141 -4.03 15.74 -9.27
C SER A 141 -4.79 15.58 -7.95
N GLU A 142 -5.15 16.70 -7.30
CA GLU A 142 -5.91 16.67 -6.06
C GLU A 142 -7.32 16.05 -6.25
N ASN A 143 -7.93 16.31 -7.41
CA ASN A 143 -9.32 15.94 -7.69
C ASN A 143 -9.48 14.72 -8.63
N LYS A 144 -8.40 13.97 -8.90
CA LYS A 144 -8.41 12.75 -9.74
C LYS A 144 -8.87 13.01 -11.19
N VAL A 145 -8.56 14.19 -11.72
CA VAL A 145 -9.09 14.65 -13.01
C VAL A 145 -8.36 14.03 -14.21
N ASN A 146 -7.13 13.55 -14.03
CA ASN A 146 -6.31 13.07 -15.14
C ASN A 146 -6.70 11.64 -15.55
N LEU A 147 -6.83 10.74 -14.57
CA LEU A 147 -7.29 9.37 -14.78
C LEU A 147 -8.82 9.26 -14.73
N GLY A 148 -9.46 10.14 -13.95
CA GLY A 148 -10.89 10.11 -13.67
C GLY A 148 -11.19 9.39 -12.35
N ALA A 149 -11.96 10.04 -11.48
CA ALA A 149 -12.37 9.46 -10.20
C ALA A 149 -13.16 8.15 -10.38
N ASN A 150 -13.93 8.04 -11.47
CA ASN A 150 -14.64 6.82 -11.85
C ASN A 150 -13.69 5.67 -12.21
N ALA A 151 -12.61 5.93 -12.93
CA ALA A 151 -11.61 4.90 -13.25
C ALA A 151 -10.94 4.36 -11.98
N ILE A 152 -10.44 5.27 -11.13
CA ILE A 152 -9.74 4.92 -9.88
C ILE A 152 -10.67 4.16 -8.92
N LEU A 153 -11.89 4.65 -8.71
CA LEU A 153 -12.85 4.00 -7.82
C LEU A 153 -13.26 2.61 -8.30
N GLY A 154 -13.44 2.42 -9.61
CA GLY A 154 -13.78 1.11 -10.18
C GLY A 154 -12.72 0.06 -9.91
N VAL A 155 -11.45 0.41 -10.13
CA VAL A 155 -10.30 -0.47 -9.85
C VAL A 155 -10.16 -0.72 -8.35
N SER A 156 -10.31 0.32 -7.51
CA SER A 156 -10.23 0.24 -6.05
C SER A 156 -11.27 -0.74 -5.47
N LEU A 157 -12.52 -0.67 -5.93
CA LEU A 157 -13.59 -1.59 -5.49
C LEU A 157 -13.39 -3.02 -5.99
N ALA A 158 -12.87 -3.20 -7.20
CA ALA A 158 -12.54 -4.52 -7.73
C ALA A 158 -11.38 -5.15 -6.93
N ALA A 159 -10.38 -4.35 -6.56
CA ALA A 159 -9.30 -4.77 -5.66
C ALA A 159 -9.84 -5.20 -4.29
N ALA A 160 -10.72 -4.41 -3.67
CA ALA A 160 -11.31 -4.75 -2.37
C ALA A 160 -12.05 -6.10 -2.40
N LYS A 161 -12.83 -6.36 -3.47
CA LYS A 161 -13.51 -7.64 -3.71
C LYS A 161 -12.51 -8.80 -3.84
N ALA A 162 -11.48 -8.61 -4.65
CA ALA A 162 -10.43 -9.60 -4.83
C ALA A 162 -9.65 -9.85 -3.53
N GLY A 163 -9.37 -8.80 -2.74
CA GLY A 163 -8.69 -8.87 -1.46
C GLY A 163 -9.51 -9.58 -0.37
N ALA A 164 -10.83 -9.38 -0.34
CA ALA A 164 -11.73 -10.13 0.54
C ALA A 164 -11.71 -11.63 0.19
N ALA A 165 -11.77 -11.95 -1.10
CA ALA A 165 -11.64 -13.33 -1.58
C ALA A 165 -10.25 -13.93 -1.30
N ALA A 166 -9.17 -13.13 -1.38
CA ALA A 166 -7.82 -13.54 -0.99
C ALA A 166 -7.78 -14.00 0.46
N LYS A 167 -8.38 -13.19 1.35
CA LYS A 167 -8.48 -13.42 2.80
C LYS A 167 -9.52 -14.48 3.20
N GLY A 168 -10.39 -14.88 2.28
CA GLY A 168 -11.45 -15.86 2.55
C GLY A 168 -12.57 -15.33 3.44
N VAL A 169 -12.85 -14.02 3.36
CA VAL A 169 -13.89 -13.33 4.12
C VAL A 169 -14.95 -12.75 3.17
N PRO A 170 -16.21 -12.57 3.60
CA PRO A 170 -17.16 -11.78 2.84
C PRO A 170 -16.67 -10.33 2.72
N LEU A 171 -17.08 -9.66 1.64
CA LEU A 171 -16.88 -8.22 1.46
C LEU A 171 -17.79 -7.42 2.41
#